data_AF-A0A9D5U7F3-F1
#
_entry.id   AF-A0A9D5U7F3-F1
#
_cell.length_a   1.000
_cell.length_b   1.000
_cell.length_c   1.000
_cell.angle_alpha   90.00
_cell.angle_beta   90.00
_cell.angle_gamma   90.00
#
_symmetry.space_group_name_H-M   'P 1'
#
loop_
_entity.id
_entity.type
_entity.pdbx_description
1 polymer ?
#
loop_
_entity_poly.entity_id
_entity_poly.type
_entity_poly.pdbx_seq_one_letter_code
_entity_poly.pdbx_strand_id
1 'polypeptide(L)'
;MTSYRVSLVVGMLRPGASPEAVLPAAAAAAREVTEVEAYDLGIVRGEARVTVRYLADDDDRAAEIARAVRAAAGALVEVGGAVFTRRYGPRWHPVPGGIHR
;
A
#
# COMPACT_ATOMS: atom_id res chain seq x y z
N MET A 1 -5.69 16.82 -6.66
CA MET A 1 -5.08 15.55 -6.24
C MET A 1 -5.98 14.39 -6.62
N THR A 2 -5.40 13.30 -7.12
CA THR A 2 -6.09 12.07 -7.51
C THR A 2 -5.94 11.02 -6.40
N SER A 3 -6.97 10.20 -6.22
CA SER A 3 -6.94 9.08 -5.27
C SER A 3 -6.21 7.88 -5.87
N TYR A 4 -5.25 7.36 -5.14
CA TYR A 4 -4.47 6.17 -5.46
C TYR A 4 -4.64 5.13 -4.38
N ARG A 5 -4.44 3.87 -4.74
CA ARG A 5 -4.51 2.74 -3.83
C ARG A 5 -3.37 1.78 -4.11
N VAL A 6 -2.67 1.42 -3.05
CA VAL A 6 -1.73 0.31 -3.04
C VAL A 6 -2.31 -0.82 -2.20
N SER A 7 -2.29 -2.05 -2.74
CA SER A 7 -2.65 -3.27 -2.01
C SER A 7 -1.47 -4.23 -2.04
N LEU A 8 -0.97 -4.61 -0.86
CA LEU A 8 0.19 -5.49 -0.68
C LEU A 8 -0.29 -6.86 -0.22
N VAL A 9 0.20 -7.93 -0.85
CA VAL A 9 0.05 -9.29 -0.32
C VAL A 9 1.07 -9.45 0.80
N VAL A 10 0.59 -9.65 2.03
CA VAL A 10 1.44 -9.83 3.21
C VAL A 10 1.60 -11.31 3.53
N GLY A 11 2.85 -11.73 3.72
CA GLY A 11 3.24 -13.10 4.01
C GLY A 11 3.72 -13.26 5.45
N MET A 12 4.83 -13.99 5.62
CA MET A 12 5.39 -14.28 6.93
C MET A 12 5.88 -13.01 7.63
N LEU A 13 5.71 -12.96 8.96
CA LEU A 13 6.31 -11.92 9.79
C LEU A 13 7.83 -12.04 9.76
N ARG A 14 8.50 -10.89 9.80
CA ARG A 14 9.92 -10.80 10.10
C ARG A 14 10.15 -11.22 11.56
N PRO A 15 11.34 -11.73 11.92
CA PRO A 15 11.67 -12.07 13.29
C PRO A 15 11.43 -10.89 14.25
N GLY A 16 10.68 -11.13 15.33
CA GLY A 16 10.35 -10.11 16.33
C GLY A 16 9.31 -9.07 15.91
N ALA A 17 8.79 -9.13 14.68
CA ALA A 17 7.72 -8.24 14.23
C ALA A 17 6.37 -8.65 14.81
N SER A 18 5.58 -7.65 15.15
CA SER A 18 4.21 -7.80 15.63
C SER A 18 3.22 -7.66 14.46
N PRO A 19 2.27 -8.61 14.28
CA PRO A 19 1.30 -8.53 13.19
C PRO A 19 0.39 -7.28 13.28
N GLU A 20 0.01 -6.85 14.48
CA GLU A 20 -0.81 -5.66 14.69
C GLU A 20 -0.09 -4.35 14.31
N ALA A 21 1.24 -4.35 14.20
CA ALA A 21 2.02 -3.19 13.76
C ALA A 21 2.03 -2.99 12.22
N VAL A 22 1.70 -4.02 11.43
CA VAL A 22 1.89 -4.01 9.97
C VAL A 22 1.02 -2.95 9.27
N LEU A 23 -0.29 -2.96 9.54
CA LEU A 23 -1.22 -2.03 8.93
C LEU A 23 -0.96 -0.57 9.37
N PRO A 24 -0.76 -0.26 10.68
CA PRO A 24 -0.37 1.07 11.12
C PRO A 24 0.91 1.58 10.47
N ALA A 25 1.96 0.76 10.38
CA ALA A 25 3.24 1.16 9.79
C ALA A 25 3.09 1.49 8.29
N ALA A 26 2.36 0.67 7.55
CA ALA A 26 2.05 0.92 6.14
C ALA A 26 1.29 2.24 5.94
N ALA A 27 0.26 2.50 6.75
CA ALA A 27 -0.51 3.75 6.65
C ALA A 27 0.29 4.98 7.09
N ALA A 28 1.12 4.85 8.14
CA ALA A 28 1.97 5.93 8.65
C ALA A 28 2.94 6.44 7.58
N ALA A 29 3.59 5.53 6.84
CA ALA A 29 4.52 5.90 5.76
C ALA A 29 3.87 6.77 4.67
N ALA A 30 2.58 6.58 4.37
CA ALA A 30 1.86 7.47 3.47
C ALA A 30 1.44 8.78 4.15
N ARG A 31 1.00 8.74 5.41
CA ARG A 31 0.59 9.92 6.19
C ARG A 31 1.69 10.94 6.41
N GLU A 32 2.95 10.52 6.42
CA GLU A 32 4.09 11.43 6.53
C GLU A 32 4.17 12.45 5.38
N VAL A 33 3.57 12.14 4.24
CA VAL A 33 3.78 12.90 3.00
C VAL A 33 2.49 13.29 2.27
N THR A 34 1.35 12.70 2.62
CA THR A 34 0.06 13.00 1.99
C THR A 34 -1.14 12.62 2.85
N GLU A 35 -2.34 13.06 2.46
CA GLU A 35 -3.60 12.62 3.04
C GLU A 35 -3.87 11.14 2.74
N VAL A 36 -4.12 10.36 3.79
CA VAL A 36 -4.59 8.97 3.70
C VAL A 36 -6.10 8.95 3.90
N GLU A 37 -6.81 8.61 2.83
CA GLU A 37 -8.28 8.58 2.79
C GLU A 37 -8.87 7.32 3.44
N ALA A 38 -8.14 6.20 3.41
CA ALA A 38 -8.54 4.93 4.02
C ALA A 38 -7.38 3.94 4.07
N TYR A 39 -7.43 3.01 5.01
CA TYR A 39 -6.51 1.87 5.08
C TYR A 39 -7.21 0.69 5.77
N ASP A 40 -6.95 -0.52 5.29
CA ASP A 40 -7.55 -1.74 5.80
C ASP A 40 -6.58 -2.92 5.69
N LEU A 41 -6.88 -3.96 6.48
CA LEU A 41 -6.31 -5.29 6.31
C LEU A 41 -7.49 -6.26 6.12
N GLY A 42 -7.42 -7.06 5.06
CA GLY A 42 -8.46 -8.02 4.72
C GLY A 42 -7.90 -9.29 4.10
N ILE A 43 -8.77 -10.29 3.93
CA ILE A 43 -8.41 -11.55 3.26
C ILE A 43 -9.06 -11.57 1.88
N VAL A 44 -8.26 -11.78 0.83
CA VAL A 44 -8.73 -11.87 -0.56
C VAL A 44 -8.17 -13.14 -1.17
N ARG A 45 -9.07 -14.06 -1.58
CA ARG A 45 -8.69 -15.37 -2.17
C ARG A 45 -7.71 -16.17 -1.29
N GLY A 46 -7.86 -16.08 0.04
CA GLY A 46 -7.02 -16.77 1.01
C GLY A 46 -5.72 -16.04 1.37
N GLU A 47 -5.43 -14.89 0.75
CA GLU A 47 -4.24 -14.09 1.04
C GLU A 47 -4.58 -12.91 1.93
N ALA A 48 -3.79 -12.68 2.97
CA ALA A 48 -3.84 -11.43 3.73
C ALA A 48 -3.34 -10.27 2.87
N ARG A 49 -4.09 -9.18 2.86
CA ARG A 49 -3.78 -7.98 2.07
C ARG A 49 -3.92 -6.72 2.91
N VAL A 50 -2.87 -5.91 2.88
CA VAL A 50 -2.89 -4.55 3.41
C VAL A 50 -3.23 -3.61 2.26
N THR A 51 -4.23 -2.75 2.44
CA THR A 51 -4.62 -1.73 1.47
C THR A 51 -4.45 -0.35 2.08
N VAL A 52 -3.81 0.57 1.36
CA VAL A 52 -3.72 1.98 1.74
C VAL A 52 -4.18 2.83 0.56
N ARG A 53 -5.11 3.74 0.82
CA ARG A 53 -5.66 4.71 -0.13
C ARG A 53 -5.27 6.13 0.28
N TYR A 54 -4.73 6.88 -0.67
CA TYR A 54 -4.15 8.20 -0.42
C TYR A 54 -4.24 9.11 -1.65
N LEU A 55 -4.03 10.41 -1.43
CA LEU A 55 -4.01 11.41 -2.49
C LEU A 55 -2.60 11.65 -3.03
N ALA A 56 -2.47 11.94 -4.32
CA ALA A 56 -1.22 12.44 -4.91
C ALA A 56 -1.52 13.32 -6.13
N ASP A 57 -0.55 14.12 -6.56
CA ASP A 57 -0.71 15.05 -7.69
C ASP A 57 -0.58 14.34 -9.04
N ASP A 58 0.32 13.37 -9.14
CA ASP A 58 0.61 12.62 -10.35
C ASP A 58 0.98 11.15 -10.04
N ASP A 59 1.15 10.36 -11.11
CA ASP A 59 1.44 8.92 -11.01
C ASP A 59 2.83 8.66 -10.42
N ASP A 60 3.82 9.54 -10.66
CA ASP A 60 5.19 9.38 -10.19
C ASP A 60 5.27 9.58 -8.67
N ARG A 61 4.66 10.66 -8.17
CA ARG A 61 4.56 10.94 -6.74
C ARG A 61 3.77 9.86 -6.02
N ALA A 62 2.69 9.39 -6.64
CA ALA A 62 1.93 8.26 -6.09
C ALA A 62 2.79 6.98 -6.02
N ALA A 63 3.57 6.68 -7.05
CA ALA A 63 4.46 5.52 -7.05
C ALA A 63 5.57 5.61 -5.97
N GLU A 64 6.09 6.81 -5.67
CA GLU A 64 6.99 7.03 -4.53
C GLU A 64 6.33 6.69 -3.20
N ILE A 65 5.12 7.19 -2.96
CA ILE A 65 4.36 6.94 -1.74
C ILE A 65 4.06 5.45 -1.60
N ALA A 66 3.60 4.79 -2.66
CA ALA A 66 3.35 3.35 -2.66
C ALA A 66 4.62 2.53 -2.38
N ARG A 67 5.81 2.96 -2.84
CA ARG A 67 7.09 2.33 -2.50
C ARG A 67 7.44 2.52 -1.02
N ALA A 68 7.20 3.69 -0.45
CA ALA A 68 7.39 3.93 0.98
C ALA A 68 6.48 3.05 1.84
N VAL A 69 5.18 2.95 1.48
CA VAL A 69 4.22 2.04 2.11
C VAL A 69 4.70 0.58 2.04
N ARG A 70 5.17 0.14 0.86
CA ARG A 70 5.71 -1.20 0.66
C ARG A 70 6.96 -1.45 1.51
N ALA A 71 7.88 -0.50 1.58
CA ALA A 71 9.10 -0.63 2.36
C ALA A 71 8.80 -0.72 3.86
N ALA A 72 7.90 0.14 4.37
CA ALA A 72 7.46 0.12 5.76
C ALA A 72 6.81 -1.22 6.15
N ALA A 73 5.90 -1.74 5.32
CA ALA A 73 5.35 -3.07 5.54
C ALA A 73 6.43 -4.16 5.42
N GLY A 74 7.33 -4.06 4.44
CA GLY A 74 8.40 -5.02 4.16
C GLY A 74 9.44 -5.19 5.29
N ALA A 75 9.56 -4.18 6.15
CA ALA A 75 10.37 -4.23 7.37
C ALA A 75 9.75 -5.13 8.46
N LEU A 76 8.45 -5.40 8.38
CA LEU A 76 7.69 -6.18 9.37
C LEU A 76 7.19 -7.52 8.82
N VAL A 77 6.93 -7.62 7.52
CA VAL A 77 6.44 -8.83 6.85
C VAL A 77 7.15 -9.05 5.51
N GLU A 78 7.11 -10.27 5.02
CA GLU A 78 7.35 -10.56 3.61
C GLU A 78 6.22 -9.97 2.76
N VAL A 79 6.57 -9.32 1.64
CA VAL A 79 5.60 -8.78 0.69
C VAL A 79 5.65 -9.60 -0.59
N GLY A 80 4.67 -10.47 -0.78
CA GLY A 80 4.60 -11.41 -1.90
C GLY A 80 4.16 -10.79 -3.23
N GLY A 81 3.58 -9.59 -3.19
CA GLY A 81 3.11 -8.89 -4.38
C GLY A 81 2.46 -7.56 -4.04
N ALA A 82 2.26 -6.73 -5.07
CA ALA A 82 1.61 -5.45 -4.91
C ALA A 82 0.72 -5.11 -6.12
N VAL A 83 -0.41 -4.48 -5.86
CA VAL A 83 -1.30 -3.92 -6.88
C VAL A 83 -1.39 -2.43 -6.64
N PHE A 84 -1.07 -1.64 -7.65
CA PHE A 84 -1.10 -0.18 -7.61
C PHE A 84 -2.10 0.35 -8.63
N THR A 85 -3.07 1.13 -8.15
CA THR A 85 -4.20 1.60 -8.95
C THR A 85 -4.50 3.07 -8.69
N ARG A 86 -4.94 3.77 -9.73
CA ARG A 86 -5.48 5.13 -9.68
C ARG A 86 -6.99 5.11 -9.81
N ARG A 87 -7.68 6.00 -9.11
CA ARG A 87 -9.12 6.17 -9.21
C ARG A 87 -9.48 7.09 -10.37
N TYR A 88 -10.39 6.65 -11.24
CA TYR A 88 -11.04 7.46 -12.26
C TYR A 88 -12.56 7.29 -12.14
N GLY A 89 -13.25 8.33 -11.69
CA GLY A 89 -14.66 8.25 -11.32
C GLY A 89 -14.90 7.17 -10.24
N PRO A 90 -15.83 6.21 -10.46
CA PRO A 90 -16.08 5.13 -9.50
C PRO A 90 -15.12 3.95 -9.63
N ARG A 91 -14.19 3.96 -10.60
CA ARG A 91 -13.37 2.79 -10.96
C ARG A 91 -11.91 2.95 -10.56
N TRP A 92 -11.26 1.81 -10.35
CA TRP A 92 -9.82 1.70 -10.10
C TRP A 92 -9.14 1.13 -11.34
N HIS A 93 -8.12 1.81 -11.83
CA HIS A 93 -7.35 1.43 -13.01
C HIS A 93 -5.89 1.17 -12.63
N PRO A 94 -5.28 0.07 -13.11
CA PRO A 94 -3.85 -0.15 -12.92
C PRO A 94 -3.02 0.99 -13.48
N VAL A 95 -1.97 1.38 -12.76
CA VAL A 95 -0.99 2.36 -13.25
C VAL A 95 0.23 1.59 -13.78
N PRO A 96 0.60 1.74 -15.06
CA PRO A 96 1.79 1.09 -15.63
C PRO A 96 3.07 1.49 -14.90
N GLY A 97 4.03 0.56 -14.77
CA GLY A 97 5.32 0.82 -14.10
C GLY A 97 5.31 0.69 -12.57
N GLY A 98 4.24 0.10 -12.01
CA GLY A 98 4.01 -0.01 -10.57
C GLY A 98 5.17 -0.61 -9.77
N ILE A 99 5.22 -0.20 -8.50
CA ILE A 99 6.14 -0.43 -7.35
C ILE A 99 6.81 -1.80 -7.14
N HIS A 100 7.03 -2.57 -8.20
CA HIS A 100 7.60 -3.91 -8.21
C HIS A 100 9.13 -3.92 -8.07
N ARG A 101 9.79 -2.76 -8.17
CA ARG A 101 11.19 -2.60 -7.74
C ARG A 101 11.23 -2.35 -6.24
#